data_AF-A0A1W1Y431-F1
#
_entry.id   AF-A0A1W1Y431-F1
#
_cell.length_a   1.000
_cell.length_b   1.000
_cell.length_c   1.000
_cell.angle_alpha   90.00
_cell.angle_beta   90.00
_cell.angle_gamma   90.00
#
_symmetry.space_group_name_H-M   'P 1'
#
loop_
_entity.id
_entity.type
_entity.pdbx_description
1 polymer ?
#
loop_
_entity_poly.entity_id
_entity_poly.type
_entity_poly.pdbx_seq_one_letter_code
_entity_poly.pdbx_strand_id
1 'polypeptide(L)'
;MADKMDIAFREELLAGLKTESDLSELAVKYKDLGMDNESMYHNLEVLRQEMRAKEDEASEDLIMDLMDRVVGWCHTDCRIYPDP
;
A
#
# COMPACT_ATOMS: atom_id res chain seq x y z
N MET A 1 5.85 5.94 17.59
CA MET A 1 4.39 5.72 17.59
C MET A 1 3.95 5.92 16.16
N ALA A 2 3.22 4.97 15.57
CA ALA A 2 2.66 5.16 14.23
C ALA A 2 1.64 6.31 14.26
N ASP A 3 1.59 7.11 13.19
CA ASP A 3 0.57 8.15 13.04
C ASP A 3 -0.83 7.50 13.01
N LYS A 4 -1.86 8.22 13.45
CA LYS A 4 -3.25 7.80 13.29
C LYS A 4 -3.57 7.47 11.82
N MET A 5 -2.98 8.22 10.88
CA MET A 5 -3.13 7.97 9.45
C MET A 5 -2.48 6.64 9.02
N ASP A 6 -1.31 6.29 9.54
CA ASP A 6 -0.63 5.01 9.26
C ASP A 6 -1.45 3.81 9.73
N ILE A 7 -2.06 3.93 10.91
CA ILE A 7 -2.91 2.87 11.47
C ILE A 7 -4.15 2.69 10.59
N ALA A 8 -4.84 3.78 10.27
CA ALA A 8 -6.04 3.73 9.45
C ALA A 8 -5.77 3.17 8.04
N PHE A 9 -4.66 3.57 7.41
CA PHE A 9 -4.26 3.05 6.11
C PHE A 9 -4.05 1.53 6.16
N ARG A 10 -3.32 1.02 7.15
CA ARG A 10 -3.06 -0.41 7.28
C ARG A 10 -4.32 -1.22 7.54
N GLU A 11 -5.21 -0.72 8.39
CA GLU A 11 -6.49 -1.37 8.69
C GLU A 11 -7.40 -1.43 7.46
N GLU A 12 -7.52 -0.32 6.71
CA GLU A 12 -8.31 -0.30 5.48
C GLU A 12 -7.71 -1.19 4.39
N LEU A 13 -6.37 -1.23 4.26
CA LEU A 13 -5.70 -2.09 3.27
C LEU A 13 -5.93 -3.58 3.57
N LEU A 14 -5.79 -3.98 4.84
CA LEU A 14 -6.08 -5.35 5.29
C LEU A 14 -7.54 -5.75 5.09
N ALA A 15 -8.48 -4.81 5.19
CA ALA A 15 -9.87 -5.05 4.85
C ALA A 15 -10.04 -5.23 3.33
N GLY A 16 -9.41 -4.35 2.52
CA GLY A 16 -9.45 -4.39 1.06
C GLY A 16 -8.89 -5.67 0.46
N LEU A 17 -7.84 -6.23 1.05
CA LEU A 17 -7.23 -7.51 0.65
C LEU A 17 -8.22 -8.68 0.71
N LYS A 18 -9.18 -8.64 1.64
CA LYS A 18 -10.20 -9.70 1.81
C LYS A 18 -11.39 -9.55 0.87
N THR A 19 -11.58 -8.36 0.31
CA THR A 19 -12.74 -7.99 -0.49
C THR A 19 -12.40 -7.76 -1.96
N GLU A 20 -11.19 -8.15 -2.39
CA GLU A 20 -10.68 -7.94 -3.76
C GLU A 20 -10.89 -6.50 -4.25
N SER A 21 -10.85 -5.53 -3.33
CA SER A 21 -11.08 -4.13 -3.65
C SER A 21 -9.86 -3.54 -4.34
N ASP A 22 -10.05 -2.51 -5.17
CA ASP A 22 -8.93 -1.84 -5.83
C ASP A 22 -8.06 -1.11 -4.79
N LEU A 23 -6.96 -1.76 -4.39
CA LEU A 23 -6.04 -1.23 -3.39
C LEU A 23 -5.33 0.04 -3.88
N SER A 24 -5.31 0.31 -5.19
CA SER A 24 -4.70 1.53 -5.73
C SER A 24 -5.59 2.74 -5.54
N GLU A 25 -6.90 2.60 -5.66
CA GLU A 25 -7.83 3.68 -5.30
C GLU A 25 -7.69 4.06 -3.83
N LEU A 26 -7.55 3.06 -2.96
CA LEU A 26 -7.29 3.27 -1.53
C LEU A 26 -5.96 4.00 -1.30
N ALA A 27 -4.88 3.58 -1.97
CA ALA A 27 -3.59 4.24 -1.85
C ALA A 27 -3.64 5.69 -2.35
N VAL A 28 -4.30 5.95 -3.47
CA VAL A 28 -4.51 7.31 -3.99
C VAL A 28 -5.30 8.18 -3.00
N LYS A 29 -6.37 7.64 -2.39
CA LYS A 29 -7.11 8.34 -1.33
C LYS A 29 -6.19 8.78 -0.19
N TYR A 30 -5.29 7.93 0.28
CA TYR A 30 -4.40 8.25 1.39
C TYR A 30 -3.28 9.22 1.00
N LYS A 31 -2.77 9.12 -0.23
CA LYS A 31 -1.90 10.15 -0.81
C LYS A 31 -2.59 11.52 -0.79
N ASP A 32 -3.84 11.60 -1.25
CA ASP A 32 -4.60 12.86 -1.33
C ASP A 32 -4.92 13.43 0.07
N LEU A 33 -4.95 12.58 1.10
CA LEU A 33 -5.05 12.99 2.51
C LEU A 33 -3.71 13.47 3.11
N GLY A 34 -2.62 13.39 2.34
CA GLY A 34 -1.30 13.90 2.73
C GLY A 34 -0.29 12.84 3.17
N MET A 35 -0.57 11.55 2.98
CA MET A 35 0.45 10.51 3.17
C MET A 35 1.53 10.66 2.10
N ASP A 36 2.79 10.79 2.53
CA ASP A 36 3.93 10.82 1.63
C ASP A 36 4.34 9.41 1.17
N ASN A 37 5.16 9.37 0.12
CA ASN A 37 5.64 8.13 -0.49
C ASN A 37 6.36 7.24 0.54
N GLU A 38 7.28 7.81 1.32
CA GLU A 38 8.08 7.06 2.29
C GLU A 38 7.21 6.38 3.35
N SER A 39 6.22 7.11 3.89
CA SER A 39 5.26 6.59 4.87
C SER A 39 4.38 5.51 4.27
N MET A 40 3.87 5.71 3.05
CA MET A 40 3.05 4.71 2.37
C MET A 40 3.85 3.42 2.13
N TYR A 41 5.06 3.54 1.58
CA TYR A 41 5.95 2.41 1.34
C TYR A 41 6.30 1.68 2.63
N HIS A 42 6.63 2.40 3.70
CA HIS A 42 6.93 1.81 5.00
C HIS A 42 5.74 0.99 5.54
N ASN A 43 4.52 1.53 5.47
CA ASN A 43 3.32 0.82 5.90
C ASN A 43 3.05 -0.43 5.05
N LEU A 44 3.28 -0.38 3.75
CA LEU A 44 3.16 -1.55 2.87
C LEU A 44 4.20 -2.62 3.20
N GLU A 45 5.46 -2.24 3.47
CA GLU A 45 6.50 -3.19 3.86
C GLU A 45 6.19 -3.89 5.19
N VAL A 46 5.62 -3.16 6.17
CA VAL A 46 5.15 -3.76 7.43
C VAL A 46 4.09 -4.83 7.14
N LEU A 47 3.09 -4.52 6.31
CA LEU A 47 2.04 -5.47 5.96
C LEU A 47 2.56 -6.65 5.15
N ARG A 48 3.49 -6.43 4.21
CA ARG A 48 4.14 -7.50 3.44
C ARG A 48 4.83 -8.50 4.35
N GLN A 49 5.58 -8.01 5.35
CA GLN A 49 6.23 -8.87 6.35
C GLN A 49 5.22 -9.64 7.20
N GLU A 50 4.09 -9.02 7.56
CA GLU A 50 3.02 -9.70 8.27
C GLU A 50 2.35 -10.81 7.44
N MET A 51 2.11 -10.59 6.14
CA MET A 51 1.53 -11.60 5.24
C MET A 51 2.51 -12.76 5.05
N ARG A 52 3.79 -12.46 4.83
CA ARG A 52 4.85 -13.47 4.75
C ARG A 52 4.93 -14.33 6.02
N ALA A 53 4.84 -13.71 7.20
CA ALA A 53 4.88 -14.44 8.47
C ALA A 53 3.65 -15.35 8.69
N LYS A 54 2.53 -15.07 8.01
CA LYS A 54 1.30 -15.86 8.02
C LYS A 54 1.23 -16.89 6.89
N GLU A 55 2.26 -16.97 6.04
CA GLU A 55 2.27 -17.79 4.82
C GLU A 55 1.11 -17.45 3.86
N ASP A 56 0.67 -16.19 3.85
CA ASP A 56 -0.38 -15.67 2.96
C ASP A 56 0.24 -15.05 1.70
N GLU A 57 0.69 -15.92 0.79
CA GLU A 57 1.37 -15.54 -0.46
C GLU A 57 0.48 -14.66 -1.36
N ALA A 58 -0.82 -14.96 -1.45
CA ALA A 58 -1.75 -14.21 -2.30
C ALA A 58 -1.88 -12.75 -1.84
N SER A 59 -2.00 -12.52 -0.53
CA SER A 59 -2.02 -11.15 0.00
C SER A 59 -0.65 -10.48 -0.08
N GLU A 60 0.45 -11.23 0.09
CA GLU A 60 1.82 -10.70 -0.06
C GLU A 60 2.03 -10.15 -1.49
N ASP A 61 1.64 -10.91 -2.52
CA ASP A 61 1.76 -10.52 -3.92
C ASP A 61 0.98 -9.24 -4.25
N LEU A 62 -0.27 -9.13 -3.76
CA LEU A 62 -1.08 -7.91 -3.96
C LEU A 62 -0.45 -6.67 -3.32
N ILE A 63 0.20 -6.83 -2.16
CA ILE A 63 0.92 -5.75 -1.50
C ILE A 63 2.16 -5.37 -2.33
N MET A 64 2.90 -6.35 -2.84
CA MET A 64 4.07 -6.11 -3.70
C MET A 64 3.70 -5.38 -4.99
N ASP A 65 2.60 -5.77 -5.64
CA ASP A 65 2.07 -5.08 -6.82
C ASP A 65 1.74 -3.60 -6.53
N LEU A 66 1.23 -3.31 -5.33
CA LEU A 66 0.95 -1.95 -4.90
C LEU A 66 2.24 -1.18 -4.58
N MET A 67 3.24 -1.82 -3.98
CA MET A 67 4.56 -1.22 -3.72
C MET A 67 5.23 -0.76 -5.02
N ASP A 68 5.13 -1.53 -6.10
CA ASP A 68 5.66 -1.15 -7.42
C ASP A 68 5.02 0.14 -7.96
N ARG A 69 3.74 0.38 -7.64
CA ARG A 69 3.02 1.62 -7.98
C ARG A 69 3.46 2.81 -7.13
N VAL A 70 3.93 2.57 -5.90
CA VAL A 70 4.44 3.61 -5.00
C VAL A 70 5.88 4.00 -5.34
N VAL A 71 6.76 3.02 -5.59
CA VAL A 71 8.19 3.25 -5.89
C VAL A 71 8.43 3.60 -7.35
N GLY A 72 7.47 3.33 -8.23
CA GLY A 72 7.56 3.68 -9.65
C GLY A 72 8.30 2.64 -10.51
N TRP A 73 8.35 1.38 -10.05
CA TRP A 73 8.84 0.24 -10.84
C TRP A 73 7.83 -0.21 -11.91
N CYS A 74 6.70 0.49 -12.02
CA CYS A 74 5.68 0.34 -13.05
C CYS A 74 5.71 1.50 -14.08
N HIS A 75 4.89 1.35 -15.15
CA HIS A 75 4.66 2.40 -16.15
C HIS A 75 4.17 3.69 -15.47
N THR A 76 4.55 4.86 -16.01
CA THR A 76 4.27 6.17 -15.40
C THR A 76 2.79 6.40 -15.09
N ASP A 77 1.90 5.92 -15.97
CA ASP A 77 0.44 6.06 -15.83
C ASP A 77 -0.15 5.26 -14.66
N CYS A 78 0.61 4.31 -14.12
CA CYS A 78 0.20 3.46 -12.99
C CYS A 78 0.78 3.93 -11.66
N ARG A 79 1.63 4.96 -11.66
CA ARG A 79 2.34 5.44 -10.47
C ARG A 79 1.42 6.25 -9.58
N ILE A 80 1.44 5.97 -8.28
CA ILE A 80 0.72 6.76 -7.28
C ILE A 80 1.43 8.10 -7.09
N TYR A 81 2.76 8.11 -7.04
CA TYR A 81 3.58 9.32 -6.98
C TYR A 81 4.33 9.48 -8.31
N PRO A 82 3.87 10.36 -9.22
CA PRO A 82 4.60 10.64 -10.45
C PRO A 82 5.92 11.36 -10.14
N ASP A 83 6.93 11.12 -10.98
CA ASP A 83 8.17 11.89 -10.92
C ASP A 83 7.86 13.37 -11.21
N PRO A 84 8.55 14.33 -10.57
CA PRO A 84 8.37 15.76 -10.80
C PRO A 84 8.72 16.21 -12.22
#